data_AF-A0A517NDR7-F1
#
_entry.id   AF-A0A517NDR7-F1
#
_cell.length_a   1.000
_cell.length_b   1.000
_cell.length_c   1.000
_cell.angle_alpha   90.00
_cell.angle_beta   90.00
_cell.angle_gamma   90.00
#
_symmetry.space_group_name_H-M   'P 1'
#
loop_
_entity.id
_entity.type
_entity.pdbx_description
1 polymer ?
#
loop_
_entity_poly.entity_id
_entity_poly.type
_entity_poly.pdbx_seq_one_letter_code
_entity_poly.pdbx_strand_id
1 'polypeptide(L)'
;MGFSIQYRSTEAVHPARAFEIKADASCLSSGFTWASCEPVVLEQQSDGHLMGTSMPNFFAEPAESDPTQDPGTSASSPDAQPPAADQQLPDGTVLAMTDVLCELSRRHKVDWQIGHEFESEPIGEIRRGVMDPSLREQLEAFSTIGTLLDELTEQDEPDEIPKPPSKPANFWEPSTLPLPKRTDDAPSGNRTGPGQAKPGRSKPGNSKSPSDQDDEDEPRVLKFPGTE
;
A
#
# COMPACT_ATOMS: atom_id res chain seq x y z
N MET A 1 8.57 -2.36 -15.68
CA MET A 1 7.93 -1.05 -15.45
C MET A 1 6.65 -1.35 -14.67
N GLY A 2 6.48 -0.79 -13.48
CA GLY A 2 5.23 -0.96 -12.72
C GLY A 2 4.17 0.00 -13.26
N PHE A 3 2.90 -0.38 -13.12
CA PHE A 3 1.76 0.51 -13.33
C PHE A 3 1.13 0.76 -11.96
N SER A 4 0.89 2.02 -11.60
CA SER A 4 0.30 2.35 -10.30
C SER A 4 -1.02 3.10 -10.46
N ILE A 5 -2.02 2.67 -9.71
CA ILE A 5 -3.33 3.33 -9.65
C ILE A 5 -3.31 4.27 -8.46
N GLN A 6 -3.48 5.56 -8.74
CA GLN A 6 -3.55 6.61 -7.73
C GLN A 6 -5.01 6.94 -7.44
N TYR A 7 -5.31 7.20 -6.17
CA TYR A 7 -6.62 7.66 -5.74
C TYR A 7 -6.48 8.83 -4.78
N ARG A 8 -7.33 9.84 -4.95
CA ARG A 8 -7.31 11.08 -4.18
C ARG A 8 -8.73 11.52 -3.83
N SER A 9 -8.96 12.00 -2.62
CA SER A 9 -10.25 12.57 -2.25
C SER A 9 -10.53 13.85 -3.04
N THR A 10 -11.77 14.07 -3.48
CA THR A 10 -12.15 15.31 -4.21
C THR A 10 -12.15 16.55 -3.32
N GLU A 11 -12.33 16.36 -2.01
CA GLU A 11 -12.33 17.41 -1.00
C GLU A 11 -11.23 17.20 0.05
N ALA A 12 -10.79 18.29 0.68
CA ALA A 12 -9.93 18.22 1.85
C ALA A 12 -10.71 17.62 3.03
N VAL A 13 -10.05 16.71 3.76
CA VAL A 13 -10.65 15.97 4.86
C VAL A 13 -10.06 16.46 6.17
N HIS A 14 -10.89 16.69 7.19
CA HIS A 14 -10.41 17.07 8.52
C HIS A 14 -9.54 15.95 9.13
N PRO A 15 -8.41 16.22 9.82
CA PRO A 15 -7.51 15.18 10.33
C PRO A 15 -8.16 14.09 11.19
N ALA A 16 -9.14 14.45 12.04
CA ALA A 16 -9.87 13.47 12.84
C ALA A 16 -10.69 12.49 11.96
N ARG A 17 -11.39 13.01 10.94
CA ARG A 17 -12.15 12.20 9.96
C ARG A 17 -11.19 11.38 9.08
N ALA A 18 -10.04 11.94 8.73
CA ALA A 18 -8.99 11.22 7.99
C ALA A 18 -8.46 10.01 8.78
N PHE A 19 -8.30 10.13 10.10
CA PHE A 19 -7.90 9.02 10.97
C PHE A 19 -8.95 7.90 10.96
N GLU A 20 -10.23 8.23 11.09
CA GLU A 20 -11.34 7.27 11.03
C GLU A 20 -11.40 6.57 9.67
N ILE A 21 -11.30 7.32 8.57
CA ILE A 21 -11.30 6.75 7.21
C ILE A 21 -10.14 5.77 7.02
N LYS A 22 -8.93 6.10 7.51
CA LYS A 22 -7.76 5.22 7.44
C LYS A 22 -7.95 3.93 8.23
N ALA A 23 -8.53 4.02 9.42
CA ALA A 23 -8.82 2.85 10.24
C ALA A 23 -9.85 1.94 9.55
N ASP A 24 -10.90 2.52 8.97
CA ASP A 24 -11.90 1.77 8.19
C ASP A 24 -11.30 1.17 6.92
N ALA A 25 -10.41 1.88 6.23
CA ALA A 25 -9.74 1.37 5.03
C ALA A 25 -8.90 0.12 5.36
N SER A 26 -8.17 0.15 6.48
CA SER A 26 -7.42 -1.01 6.99
C SER A 26 -8.35 -2.17 7.37
N CYS A 27 -9.45 -1.89 8.06
CA CYS A 27 -10.43 -2.90 8.43
C CYS A 27 -11.07 -3.56 7.20
N LEU A 28 -11.52 -2.78 6.22
CA LEU A 28 -12.09 -3.29 4.96
C LEU A 28 -11.06 -4.10 4.16
N SER A 29 -9.82 -3.61 4.10
CA SER A 29 -8.74 -4.30 3.39
C SER A 29 -8.37 -5.62 4.04
N SER A 30 -8.55 -5.80 5.35
CA SER A 30 -8.27 -7.07 6.04
C SER A 30 -9.15 -8.25 5.58
N GLY A 31 -10.20 -8.01 4.80
CA GLY A 31 -11.04 -9.03 4.20
C GLY A 31 -10.49 -9.68 2.93
N PHE A 32 -9.27 -9.33 2.50
CA PHE A 32 -8.65 -9.82 1.27
C PHE A 32 -7.19 -10.25 1.50
N THR A 33 -6.66 -11.13 0.66
CA THR A 33 -5.24 -11.56 0.72
C THR A 33 -4.28 -10.66 -0.04
N TRP A 34 -4.76 -9.81 -0.95
CA TRP A 34 -3.95 -8.84 -1.72
C TRP A 34 -2.75 -9.45 -2.46
N ALA A 35 -2.92 -10.63 -3.07
CA ALA A 35 -1.85 -11.23 -3.87
C ALA A 35 -1.71 -10.50 -5.22
N SER A 36 -2.85 -10.19 -5.87
CA SER A 36 -2.87 -9.56 -7.20
C SER A 36 -2.79 -8.04 -7.22
N CYS A 37 -2.91 -7.37 -6.08
CA CYS A 37 -2.86 -5.91 -5.98
C CYS A 37 -2.49 -5.48 -4.57
N GLU A 38 -1.82 -4.34 -4.41
CA GLU A 38 -1.56 -3.77 -3.10
C GLU A 38 -2.85 -3.25 -2.41
N PRO A 39 -2.95 -3.38 -1.08
CA PRO A 39 -4.11 -2.92 -0.32
C PRO A 39 -4.31 -1.40 -0.40
N VAL A 40 -5.52 -0.95 -0.02
CA VAL A 40 -5.82 0.49 0.09
C VAL A 40 -5.10 1.08 1.29
N VAL A 41 -4.07 1.88 1.04
CA VAL A 41 -3.32 2.61 2.06
C VAL A 41 -3.48 4.10 1.81
N LEU A 42 -4.02 4.80 2.80
CA LEU A 42 -4.36 6.22 2.69
C LEU A 42 -3.42 7.08 3.54
N GLU A 43 -2.85 8.10 2.92
CA GLU A 43 -2.07 9.14 3.55
C GLU A 43 -2.80 10.48 3.45
N GLN A 44 -2.60 11.36 4.44
CA GLN A 44 -3.18 12.70 4.38
C GLN A 44 -2.09 13.65 3.92
N GLN A 45 -2.33 14.29 2.78
CA GLN A 45 -1.40 15.24 2.19
C GLN A 45 -1.46 16.58 2.92
N SER A 46 -0.47 17.43 2.67
CA SER A 46 -0.35 18.76 3.31
C SER A 46 -1.49 19.72 2.94
N ASP A 47 -2.17 19.48 1.81
CA ASP A 47 -3.36 20.21 1.37
C ASP A 47 -4.67 19.68 2.01
N GLY A 48 -4.56 18.69 2.89
CA GLY A 48 -5.68 18.09 3.60
C GLY A 48 -6.41 16.99 2.84
N HIS A 49 -6.06 16.71 1.58
CA HIS A 49 -6.65 15.61 0.83
C HIS A 49 -6.12 14.26 1.32
N LEU A 50 -6.96 13.24 1.23
CA LEU A 50 -6.52 11.86 1.36
C LEU A 50 -6.04 11.38 -0.01
N MET A 51 -4.89 10.72 -0.02
CA MET A 51 -4.30 10.16 -1.24
C MET A 51 -3.70 8.80 -0.93
N GLY A 52 -3.75 7.89 -1.89
CA GLY A 52 -3.04 6.63 -1.84
C GLY A 52 -2.74 6.13 -3.24
N THR A 53 -1.96 5.06 -3.27
CA THR A 53 -1.55 4.39 -4.49
C THR A 53 -1.63 2.89 -4.26
N SER A 54 -2.09 2.15 -5.26
CA SER A 54 -2.06 0.68 -5.25
C SER A 54 -1.45 0.20 -6.56
N MET A 55 -0.44 -0.67 -6.45
CA MET A 55 0.20 -1.31 -7.60
C MET A 55 -0.44 -2.68 -7.85
N PRO A 56 -0.93 -2.98 -9.07
CA PRO A 56 -1.29 -4.33 -9.46
C PRO A 56 -0.03 -5.21 -9.55
N ASN A 57 -0.12 -6.42 -9.02
CA ASN A 57 0.92 -7.43 -9.09
C ASN A 57 0.60 -8.39 -10.24
N PHE A 58 1.17 -8.12 -11.42
CA PHE A 58 0.99 -9.00 -12.59
C PHE A 58 1.80 -10.30 -12.51
N PHE A 59 2.78 -10.35 -11.62
CA PHE A 59 3.67 -11.49 -11.41
C PHE A 59 3.51 -12.03 -9.99
N ALA A 60 2.28 -12.05 -9.48
CA ALA A 60 2.03 -12.71 -8.20
C ALA A 60 2.50 -14.15 -8.35
N GLU A 61 3.60 -14.51 -7.66
CA GLU A 61 4.08 -15.89 -7.65
C GLU A 61 2.87 -16.75 -7.27
N PRO A 62 2.49 -17.74 -8.09
CA PRO A 62 1.35 -18.59 -7.81
C PRO A 62 1.58 -19.11 -6.41
N ALA A 63 0.71 -18.72 -5.46
CA ALA A 63 0.90 -18.98 -4.05
C ALA A 63 1.31 -20.44 -3.93
N GLU A 64 2.59 -20.71 -3.61
CA GLU A 64 3.20 -22.02 -3.80
C GLU A 64 2.31 -23.00 -3.05
N SER A 65 1.46 -23.67 -3.81
CA SER A 65 0.46 -24.57 -3.28
C SER A 65 1.24 -25.86 -3.10
N ASP A 66 2.18 -25.85 -2.14
CA ASP A 66 3.19 -26.87 -1.92
C ASP A 66 2.54 -28.25 -2.05
N PRO A 67 2.62 -28.89 -3.24
CA PRO A 67 1.91 -30.12 -3.49
C PRO A 67 2.60 -31.29 -2.77
N THR A 68 3.72 -31.00 -2.10
CA THR A 68 4.51 -31.89 -1.25
C THR A 68 4.20 -31.76 0.24
N GLN A 69 3.19 -30.96 0.64
CA GLN A 69 2.54 -31.20 1.94
C GLN A 69 1.79 -32.53 1.89
N ASP A 70 2.55 -33.59 2.15
CA ASP A 70 2.09 -34.96 2.30
C ASP A 70 0.96 -34.99 3.36
N PRO A 71 -0.30 -35.29 2.99
CA PRO A 71 -1.46 -35.22 3.90
C PRO A 71 -1.41 -36.22 5.07
N GLY A 72 -0.30 -36.94 5.25
CA GLY A 72 -0.13 -38.03 6.20
C GLY A 72 0.72 -37.75 7.45
N THR A 73 1.41 -36.60 7.57
CA THR A 73 2.41 -36.43 8.64
C THR A 73 2.22 -35.18 9.51
N SER A 74 1.02 -34.97 10.04
CA SER A 74 0.83 -34.12 11.23
C SER A 74 0.40 -34.98 12.41
N ALA A 75 1.39 -35.44 13.18
CA ALA A 75 1.20 -36.13 14.43
C ALA A 75 0.56 -35.17 15.46
N SER A 76 -0.76 -35.23 15.54
CA SER A 76 -1.55 -35.25 16.79
C SER A 76 -0.93 -34.51 17.99
N SER A 77 -1.05 -33.18 18.03
CA SER A 77 -1.17 -32.48 19.31
C SER A 77 -2.66 -32.45 19.69
N PRO A 78 -3.10 -33.20 20.72
CA PRO A 78 -4.52 -33.34 21.07
C PRO A 78 -5.17 -32.09 21.69
N ASP A 79 -4.43 -31.00 21.89
CA ASP A 79 -4.92 -29.70 22.38
C ASP A 79 -4.99 -28.61 21.29
N ALA A 80 -4.75 -28.95 20.02
CA ALA A 80 -4.96 -28.02 18.92
C ALA A 80 -6.46 -27.83 18.70
N GLN A 81 -6.98 -26.72 19.23
CA GLN A 81 -8.28 -26.16 18.88
C GLN A 81 -8.48 -26.30 17.36
N PRO A 82 -9.63 -26.82 16.88
CA PRO A 82 -9.84 -27.02 15.45
C PRO A 82 -9.51 -25.71 14.72
N PRO A 83 -8.66 -25.72 13.68
CA PRO A 83 -8.41 -24.52 12.89
C PRO A 83 -9.77 -24.00 12.49
N ALA A 84 -10.08 -22.77 12.91
CA ALA A 84 -11.31 -22.12 12.53
C ALA A 84 -11.36 -22.21 11.01
N ALA A 85 -12.34 -22.98 10.49
CA ALA A 85 -12.40 -23.43 9.09
C ALA A 85 -11.74 -22.40 8.19
N ASP A 86 -10.63 -22.77 7.55
CA ASP A 86 -9.79 -21.89 6.74
C ASP A 86 -10.68 -21.14 5.74
N GLN A 87 -11.16 -19.96 6.14
CA GLN A 87 -11.96 -19.11 5.29
C GLN A 87 -10.95 -18.52 4.33
N GLN A 88 -10.78 -19.19 3.20
CA GLN A 88 -10.00 -18.70 2.09
C GLN A 88 -10.55 -17.32 1.72
N LEU A 89 -9.84 -16.28 2.17
CA LEU A 89 -10.22 -14.90 1.89
C LEU A 89 -10.12 -14.69 0.38
N PRO A 90 -11.02 -13.89 -0.22
CA PRO A 90 -10.92 -13.55 -1.62
C PRO A 90 -9.61 -12.81 -1.90
N ASP A 91 -9.08 -13.00 -3.11
CA ASP A 91 -7.90 -12.27 -3.54
C ASP A 91 -8.21 -10.77 -3.74
N GLY A 92 -7.25 -9.93 -3.32
CA GLY A 92 -7.33 -8.49 -3.48
C GLY A 92 -6.92 -8.09 -4.89
N THR A 93 -7.91 -7.89 -5.77
CA THR A 93 -7.72 -7.38 -7.13
C THR A 93 -7.87 -5.86 -7.19
N VAL A 94 -7.60 -5.27 -8.35
CA VAL A 94 -7.91 -3.85 -8.62
C VAL A 94 -9.40 -3.53 -8.43
N LEU A 95 -10.30 -4.47 -8.76
CA LEU A 95 -11.73 -4.30 -8.51
C LEU A 95 -12.03 -4.33 -7.00
N ALA A 96 -11.40 -5.23 -6.23
CA ALA A 96 -11.53 -5.25 -4.77
C ALA A 96 -11.03 -3.94 -4.13
N MET A 97 -9.91 -3.39 -4.61
CA MET A 97 -9.39 -2.07 -4.21
C MET A 97 -10.45 -0.98 -4.40
N THR A 98 -11.08 -0.93 -5.57
CA THR A 98 -12.12 0.07 -5.83
C THR A 98 -13.44 -0.18 -5.10
N ASP A 99 -13.79 -1.43 -4.79
CA ASP A 99 -14.91 -1.75 -3.91
C ASP A 99 -14.69 -1.21 -2.49
N VAL A 100 -13.46 -1.32 -1.96
CA VAL A 100 -13.07 -0.70 -0.69
C VAL A 100 -13.25 0.82 -0.76
N LEU A 101 -12.76 1.48 -1.82
CA LEU A 101 -12.95 2.93 -2.00
C LEU A 101 -14.42 3.33 -2.12
N CYS A 102 -15.24 2.54 -2.81
CA CYS A 102 -16.69 2.75 -2.90
C CYS A 102 -17.35 2.65 -1.53
N GLU A 103 -16.97 1.67 -0.72
CA GLU A 103 -17.51 1.50 0.63
C GLU A 103 -17.09 2.64 1.56
N LEU A 104 -15.82 3.06 1.53
CA LEU A 104 -15.34 4.24 2.23
C LEU A 104 -16.12 5.49 1.82
N SER A 105 -16.39 5.65 0.53
CA SER A 105 -17.18 6.76 0.01
C SER A 105 -18.62 6.74 0.55
N ARG A 106 -19.28 5.58 0.65
CA ARG A 106 -20.62 5.45 1.24
C ARG A 106 -20.64 5.79 2.72
N ARG A 107 -19.72 5.23 3.50
CA ARG A 107 -19.65 5.38 4.96
C ARG A 107 -19.30 6.81 5.35
N HIS A 108 -18.26 7.34 4.72
CA HIS A 108 -17.68 8.61 5.13
C HIS A 108 -18.19 9.78 4.34
N LYS A 109 -18.92 9.61 3.23
CA LYS A 109 -19.38 10.70 2.34
C LYS A 109 -18.20 11.49 1.75
N VAL A 110 -17.19 10.77 1.26
CA VAL A 110 -16.02 11.32 0.56
C VAL A 110 -16.02 10.76 -0.85
N ASP A 111 -15.87 11.62 -1.86
CA ASP A 111 -15.74 11.18 -3.25
C ASP A 111 -14.25 11.03 -3.62
N TRP A 112 -13.95 10.18 -4.58
CA TRP A 112 -12.57 9.86 -4.99
C TRP A 112 -12.36 10.13 -6.48
N GLN A 113 -11.21 10.69 -6.81
CA GLN A 113 -10.65 10.75 -8.15
C GLN A 113 -9.66 9.61 -8.31
N ILE A 114 -9.78 8.85 -9.39
CA ILE A 114 -8.90 7.74 -9.73
C ILE A 114 -8.06 8.14 -10.93
N GLY A 115 -6.76 7.93 -10.85
CA GLY A 115 -5.80 8.24 -11.91
C GLY A 115 -4.65 7.22 -11.93
N HIS A 116 -3.63 7.51 -12.72
CA HIS A 116 -2.39 6.76 -12.74
C HIS A 116 -1.20 7.70 -12.88
N GLU A 117 0.00 7.24 -12.54
CA GLU A 117 1.20 8.10 -12.47
C GLU A 117 1.60 8.80 -13.78
N PHE A 118 1.16 8.29 -14.93
CA PHE A 118 1.55 8.81 -16.25
C PHE A 118 0.68 9.96 -16.77
N GLU A 119 -0.49 10.21 -16.18
CA GLU A 119 -1.42 11.25 -16.64
C GLU A 119 -1.83 12.14 -15.47
N SER A 120 -1.92 13.44 -15.74
CA SER A 120 -2.37 14.42 -14.75
C SER A 120 -3.88 14.46 -14.59
N GLU A 121 -4.62 14.00 -15.60
CA GLU A 121 -6.08 13.98 -15.58
C GLU A 121 -6.57 12.68 -14.93
N PRO A 122 -7.60 12.74 -14.06
CA PRO A 122 -8.18 11.53 -13.50
C PRO A 122 -8.87 10.73 -14.60
N ILE A 123 -8.69 9.42 -14.55
CA ILE A 123 -9.33 8.44 -15.42
C ILE A 123 -10.85 8.41 -15.19
N GLY A 124 -11.26 8.59 -13.92
CA GLY A 124 -12.66 8.63 -13.54
C GLY A 124 -12.84 8.88 -12.05
N GLU A 125 -14.09 8.86 -11.58
CA GLU A 125 -14.43 9.18 -10.21
C GLU A 125 -15.31 8.11 -9.55
N ILE A 126 -15.27 8.10 -8.21
CA ILE A 126 -16.20 7.38 -7.35
C ILE A 126 -16.99 8.43 -6.58
N ARG A 127 -18.29 8.51 -6.85
CA ARG A 127 -19.18 9.51 -6.25
C ARG A 127 -20.22 8.81 -5.38
N ARG A 128 -20.25 9.14 -4.10
CA ARG A 128 -21.17 8.56 -3.09
C ARG A 128 -21.16 7.02 -3.10
N GLY A 129 -19.99 6.46 -3.37
CA GLY A 129 -19.73 5.04 -3.48
C GLY A 129 -20.32 4.36 -4.70
N VAL A 130 -20.55 5.12 -5.77
CA VAL A 130 -20.84 4.60 -7.10
C VAL A 130 -19.67 4.97 -8.00
N MET A 131 -19.08 3.97 -8.63
CA MET A 131 -18.02 4.14 -9.61
C MET A 131 -18.62 4.54 -10.97
N ASP A 132 -17.95 5.44 -11.68
CA ASP A 132 -18.29 5.75 -13.06
C ASP A 132 -18.23 4.50 -13.97
N PRO A 133 -19.23 4.27 -14.85
CA PRO A 133 -19.24 3.08 -15.71
C PRO A 133 -18.00 2.96 -16.62
N SER A 134 -17.53 4.09 -17.16
CA SER A 134 -16.30 4.15 -17.97
C SER A 134 -15.08 3.70 -17.17
N LEU A 135 -14.96 4.13 -15.91
CA LEU A 135 -13.86 3.73 -15.04
C LEU A 135 -13.91 2.22 -14.80
N ARG A 136 -15.11 1.67 -14.52
CA ARG A 136 -15.29 0.24 -14.33
C ARG A 136 -14.85 -0.58 -15.54
N GLU A 137 -15.30 -0.20 -16.74
CA GLU A 137 -14.95 -0.89 -17.99
C GLU A 137 -13.42 -0.88 -18.22
N GLN A 138 -12.75 0.23 -17.91
CA GLN A 138 -11.30 0.32 -18.03
C GLN A 138 -10.58 -0.58 -17.01
N LEU A 139 -11.03 -0.62 -15.76
CA LEU A 139 -10.43 -1.50 -14.74
C LEU A 139 -10.65 -2.99 -15.04
N GLU A 140 -11.80 -3.37 -15.61
CA GLU A 140 -12.07 -4.72 -16.10
C GLU A 140 -11.21 -5.06 -17.34
N ALA A 141 -10.93 -4.10 -18.22
CA ALA A 141 -9.98 -4.29 -19.31
C ALA A 141 -8.56 -4.52 -18.78
N PHE A 142 -8.14 -3.80 -17.74
CA PHE A 142 -6.83 -3.97 -17.11
C PHE A 142 -6.63 -5.36 -16.50
N SER A 143 -7.65 -5.94 -15.86
CA SER A 143 -7.54 -7.30 -15.32
C SER A 143 -7.37 -8.34 -16.43
N THR A 144 -7.98 -8.11 -17.60
CA THR A 144 -7.84 -8.96 -18.78
C THR A 144 -6.45 -8.87 -19.41
N ILE A 145 -5.79 -7.70 -19.35
CA ILE A 145 -4.41 -7.55 -19.84
C ILE A 145 -3.45 -8.40 -19.00
N GLY A 146 -3.67 -8.47 -17.67
CA GLY A 146 -2.85 -9.31 -16.79
C GLY A 146 -2.87 -10.78 -17.19
N THR A 147 -4.05 -11.32 -17.50
CA THR A 147 -4.18 -12.72 -17.95
C THR A 147 -3.53 -12.95 -19.31
N LEU A 148 -3.61 -11.99 -20.24
CA LEU A 148 -2.96 -12.11 -21.55
C LEU A 148 -1.43 -12.04 -21.46
N LEU A 149 -0.89 -11.26 -20.53
CA LEU A 149 0.56 -11.18 -20.30
C LEU A 149 1.10 -12.48 -19.69
N ASP A 150 0.35 -13.08 -18.77
CA ASP A 150 0.69 -14.37 -18.17
C ASP A 150 0.78 -15.48 -19.25
N GLU A 151 -0.23 -15.57 -20.11
CA GLU A 151 -0.27 -16.53 -21.24
C GLU A 151 0.91 -16.33 -22.22
N LEU A 152 1.37 -15.10 -22.44
CA LEU A 152 2.51 -14.81 -23.31
C LEU A 152 3.84 -15.24 -22.68
N THR A 153 3.96 -15.20 -21.34
CA THR A 153 5.18 -15.61 -20.66
C THR A 153 5.38 -17.13 -20.62
N GLU A 154 4.29 -17.91 -20.65
CA GLU A 154 4.38 -19.38 -20.67
C GLU A 154 4.86 -19.95 -22.03
N GLN A 155 4.74 -19.21 -23.13
CA GLN A 155 5.12 -19.69 -24.47
C GLN A 155 6.63 -19.65 -24.77
N ASP A 156 7.41 -18.96 -23.95
CA ASP A 156 8.86 -18.77 -24.14
C ASP A 156 9.71 -19.69 -23.24
N GLU A 157 9.13 -20.77 -22.66
CA GLU A 157 9.92 -21.87 -22.09
C GLU A 157 10.82 -22.43 -23.20
N PRO A 158 12.13 -22.15 -23.19
CA PRO A 158 12.99 -22.49 -24.30
C PRO A 158 13.05 -24.01 -24.38
N ASP A 159 12.57 -24.56 -25.51
CA ASP A 159 12.73 -25.98 -25.89
C ASP A 159 14.07 -26.47 -25.35
N GLU A 160 13.97 -27.33 -24.33
CA GLU A 160 15.03 -27.80 -23.46
C GLU A 160 16.34 -27.92 -24.26
N ILE A 161 17.22 -26.90 -24.17
CA ILE A 161 18.46 -26.90 -24.94
C ILE A 161 19.17 -28.20 -24.56
N PRO A 162 19.35 -29.15 -25.51
CA PRO A 162 19.74 -30.50 -25.17
C PRO A 162 21.02 -30.43 -24.36
N LYS A 163 20.91 -30.92 -23.12
CA LYS A 163 21.97 -30.88 -22.11
C LYS A 163 23.28 -31.23 -22.80
N PRO A 164 24.27 -30.31 -22.87
CA PRO A 164 25.50 -30.61 -23.58
C PRO A 164 26.09 -31.88 -22.99
N PRO A 165 26.55 -32.83 -23.83
CA PRO A 165 27.04 -34.12 -23.36
C PRO A 165 28.07 -33.85 -22.28
N SER A 166 27.84 -34.43 -21.11
CA SER A 166 28.69 -34.33 -19.93
C SER A 166 30.14 -34.52 -20.36
N LYS A 167 30.90 -33.42 -20.40
CA LYS A 167 32.32 -33.47 -20.70
C LYS A 167 32.98 -34.39 -19.67
N PRO A 168 33.88 -35.30 -20.09
CA PRO A 168 34.62 -36.11 -19.15
C PRO A 168 35.37 -35.18 -18.20
N ALA A 169 35.17 -35.41 -16.90
CA ALA A 169 35.94 -34.79 -15.85
C ALA A 169 37.41 -35.10 -16.08
N ASN A 170 38.18 -34.13 -16.59
CA ASN A 170 39.61 -33.97 -16.39
C ASN A 170 40.08 -32.76 -17.19
N PHE A 171 41.12 -32.12 -16.65
CA PHE A 171 41.90 -31.06 -17.26
C PHE A 171 41.36 -29.66 -16.98
N TRP A 172 41.90 -29.03 -15.94
CA TRP A 172 42.41 -27.65 -15.86
C TRP A 172 42.64 -27.36 -14.36
N GLU A 173 43.86 -27.60 -13.89
CA GLU A 173 44.33 -27.12 -12.59
C GLU A 173 44.43 -25.58 -12.61
N PRO A 174 43.98 -24.87 -11.57
CA PRO A 174 44.20 -23.44 -11.46
C PRO A 174 45.65 -23.16 -11.04
N SER A 175 46.44 -22.59 -11.95
CA SER A 175 47.69 -21.91 -11.60
C SER A 175 47.40 -20.76 -10.64
N THR A 176 47.82 -20.93 -9.39
CA THR A 176 47.83 -19.90 -8.35
C THR A 176 48.74 -18.74 -8.75
N LEU A 177 48.15 -17.62 -9.17
CA LEU A 177 48.88 -16.36 -9.28
C LEU A 177 48.85 -15.61 -7.93
N PRO A 178 49.99 -15.11 -7.43
CA PRO A 178 50.07 -14.42 -6.15
C PRO A 178 49.51 -13.00 -6.23
N LEU A 179 48.70 -12.61 -5.25
CA LEU A 179 48.22 -11.25 -5.04
C LEU A 179 49.38 -10.27 -4.80
N PRO A 180 49.35 -9.05 -5.38
CA PRO A 180 50.25 -7.98 -4.97
C PRO A 180 49.86 -7.41 -3.60
N LYS A 181 50.85 -7.34 -2.71
CA LYS A 181 50.79 -6.70 -1.39
C LYS A 181 50.53 -5.20 -1.57
N ARG A 182 49.40 -4.72 -1.04
CA ARG A 182 49.12 -3.28 -0.93
C ARG A 182 49.85 -2.76 0.31
N THR A 183 50.83 -1.90 0.07
CA THR A 183 51.59 -1.15 1.07
C THR A 183 50.71 -0.15 1.80
N ASP A 184 50.76 -0.22 3.13
CA ASP A 184 50.46 0.88 4.04
C ASP A 184 51.37 2.08 3.72
N ASP A 185 50.80 3.27 3.58
CA ASP A 185 51.45 4.52 3.99
C ASP A 185 50.41 5.63 4.23
N ALA A 186 50.65 6.35 5.33
CA ALA A 186 49.84 7.35 6.05
C ALA A 186 49.67 8.70 5.26
N PRO A 187 49.23 9.86 5.83
CA PRO A 187 48.76 10.17 7.18
C PRO A 187 47.51 11.09 7.30
N SER A 188 47.00 11.10 8.53
CA SER A 188 46.45 12.23 9.30
C SER A 188 46.41 13.61 8.63
N GLY A 189 45.20 14.16 8.50
CA GLY A 189 44.94 15.55 8.13
C GLY A 189 43.83 16.15 8.99
N ASN A 190 44.22 16.71 10.14
CA ASN A 190 43.43 17.65 10.93
C ASN A 190 42.85 18.77 10.04
N ARG A 191 41.53 19.01 10.10
CA ARG A 191 40.98 20.35 9.88
C ARG A 191 39.88 20.69 10.87
N THR A 192 40.33 21.45 11.86
CA THR A 192 39.63 22.38 12.72
C THR A 192 38.65 23.27 11.94
N GLY A 193 37.45 23.48 12.49
CA GLY A 193 36.58 24.59 12.09
C GLY A 193 35.22 24.60 12.80
N PRO A 194 35.11 25.14 14.03
CA PRO A 194 33.82 25.40 14.66
C PRO A 194 33.23 26.71 14.09
N GLY A 195 32.32 26.58 13.14
CA GLY A 195 31.49 27.69 12.67
C GLY A 195 30.35 27.94 13.64
N GLN A 196 30.60 28.81 14.63
CA GLN A 196 29.55 29.45 15.41
C GLN A 196 28.63 30.26 14.47
N ALA A 197 27.35 29.92 14.44
CA ALA A 197 26.29 30.85 14.06
C ALA A 197 25.27 30.89 15.20
N LYS A 198 25.08 32.10 15.73
CA LYS A 198 24.38 32.44 16.97
C LYS A 198 22.88 32.06 16.93
N PRO A 199 22.30 31.64 18.07
CA PRO A 199 20.86 31.57 18.24
C PRO A 199 20.29 32.99 18.33
N GLY A 200 19.39 33.32 17.40
CA GLY A 200 18.54 34.50 17.45
C GLY A 200 17.57 34.39 18.63
N ARG A 201 18.01 34.91 19.77
CA ARG A 201 17.24 35.14 20.99
C ARG A 201 16.22 36.25 20.76
N SER A 202 15.03 35.89 20.26
CA SER A 202 13.87 36.77 20.32
C SER A 202 13.19 36.62 21.69
N LYS A 203 13.05 37.74 22.37
CA LYS A 203 12.59 37.90 23.75
C LYS A 203 11.16 37.36 23.99
N PRO A 204 10.86 37.02 25.26
CA PRO A 204 9.49 36.79 25.72
C PRO A 204 8.77 38.13 25.93
N GLY A 205 7.61 38.31 25.29
CA GLY A 205 6.53 39.15 25.83
C GLY A 205 5.61 38.19 26.58
N ASN A 206 5.61 38.14 27.90
CA ASN A 206 5.06 39.11 28.84
C ASN A 206 3.59 39.45 28.53
N SER A 207 2.73 38.66 29.18
CA SER A 207 1.57 39.16 29.95
C SER A 207 0.35 39.65 29.18
N LYS A 208 -0.65 38.77 29.07
CA LYS A 208 -1.94 38.97 29.75
C LYS A 208 -2.83 37.74 29.63
N SER A 209 -3.10 37.10 30.77
CA SER A 209 -4.37 36.41 30.98
C SER A 209 -5.51 37.42 30.86
N PRO A 210 -6.63 37.03 30.27
CA PRO A 210 -7.89 37.18 30.97
C PRO A 210 -8.79 35.95 30.82
N SER A 211 -9.33 35.53 31.98
CA SER A 211 -10.70 35.01 32.15
C SER A 211 -10.98 33.64 31.50
N ASP A 212 -11.14 32.55 32.27
CA ASP A 212 -12.30 32.31 33.15
C ASP A 212 -13.57 33.00 32.62
N GLN A 213 -14.10 32.45 31.53
CA GLN A 213 -15.53 32.55 31.20
C GLN A 213 -16.16 31.19 31.47
N ASP A 214 -16.63 31.06 32.72
CA ASP A 214 -17.76 30.21 33.06
C ASP A 214 -18.97 30.69 32.25
N ASP A 215 -19.28 30.03 31.13
CA ASP A 215 -20.61 30.07 30.53
C ASP A 215 -21.39 28.86 31.06
N GLU A 216 -21.96 29.06 32.25
CA GLU A 216 -23.17 28.34 32.67
C GLU A 216 -24.37 28.84 31.84
N ASP A 217 -25.36 27.96 31.70
CA ASP A 217 -26.76 28.23 31.32
C ASP A 217 -27.12 28.48 29.84
N GLU A 218 -27.66 27.46 29.17
CA GLU A 218 -29.12 27.17 29.23
C GLU A 218 -29.48 25.97 28.32
N PRO A 219 -30.25 24.97 28.80
CA PRO A 219 -30.85 23.97 27.92
C PRO A 219 -31.99 24.61 27.10
N ARG A 220 -31.82 24.70 25.78
CA ARG A 220 -32.90 25.10 24.87
C ARG A 220 -34.05 24.09 24.92
N VAL A 221 -35.08 24.40 25.70
CA VAL A 221 -36.36 23.71 25.68
C VAL A 221 -37.05 24.01 24.34
N LEU A 222 -37.02 23.03 23.43
CA LEU A 222 -37.81 23.02 22.21
C LEU A 222 -39.30 22.98 22.56
N LYS A 223 -39.98 24.12 22.47
CA LYS A 223 -41.45 24.19 22.50
C LYS A 223 -41.99 23.60 21.19
N PHE A 224 -42.69 22.47 21.29
CA PHE A 224 -43.54 21.97 20.23
C PHE A 224 -44.84 22.79 20.22
N PRO A 225 -45.22 23.43 19.10
CA PRO A 225 -46.55 24.01 18.97
C PRO A 225 -47.59 22.90 19.01
N GLY A 226 -48.55 23.04 19.94
CA GLY A 226 -49.67 22.14 20.11
C GLY A 226 -50.50 22.01 18.84
N THR A 227 -50.93 20.78 18.61
CA THR A 227 -52.01 20.41 17.70
C THR A 227 -53.31 20.61 18.48
N GLU A 228 -54.09 21.62 18.10
CA GLU A 228 -55.54 21.64 18.38
C GLU A 228 -56.28 20.69 17.43
#